data_AF-A0A3N5S2L5-F1
#
_entry.id   AF-A0A3N5S2L5-F1
#
_cell.length_a   1.000
_cell.length_b   1.000
_cell.length_c   1.000
_cell.angle_alpha   90.00
_cell.angle_beta   90.00
_cell.angle_gamma   90.00
#
_symmetry.space_group_name_H-M   'P 1'
#
loop_
_entity.id
_entity.type
_entity.pdbx_description
1 polymer ?
#
loop_
_entity_poly.entity_id
_entity_poly.type
_entity_poly.pdbx_seq_one_letter_code
_entity_poly.pdbx_strand_id
1 'polypeptide(L)'
;MDILKALMLIICAETIVLCLGGSYLSNNFHSFLALVILNFFFITILYPLKGSSIAKAGMLNVGNLLGVSINSLFYFFTTAINNHFSVPLSTLINMGYPILTLMWIVPFWSLSLTLLSPTKNNNWY
;
A
#
# COMPACT_ATOMS: atom_id res chain seq x y z
N MET A 1 -5.73 28.25 7.84
CA MET A 1 -4.88 27.04 7.89
C MET A 1 -5.69 25.76 7.74
N ASP A 2 -6.96 25.72 8.19
CA ASP A 2 -7.80 24.51 8.12
C ASP A 2 -8.29 24.15 6.72
N ILE A 3 -8.51 25.14 5.85
CA ILE A 3 -8.88 24.91 4.44
C ILE A 3 -7.78 24.11 3.71
N LEU A 4 -6.51 24.44 3.93
CA LEU A 4 -5.38 23.73 3.32
C LEU A 4 -5.30 22.27 3.80
N LYS A 5 -5.57 22.03 5.09
CA LYS A 5 -5.60 20.68 5.66
C LYS A 5 -6.73 19.85 5.07
N ALA A 6 -7.93 20.43 4.93
CA ALA A 6 -9.07 19.78 4.31
C ALA A 6 -8.77 19.43 2.84
N LEU A 7 -8.19 20.37 2.09
CA LEU A 7 -7.83 20.17 0.69
C LEU A 7 -6.80 19.04 0.53
N MET A 8 -5.78 18.97 1.39
CA MET A 8 -4.84 17.85 1.39
C MET A 8 -5.49 16.49 1.70
N LEU A 9 -6.44 16.45 2.64
CA LEU A 9 -7.16 15.21 2.96
C LEU A 9 -8.07 14.76 1.81
N ILE A 10 -8.71 15.70 1.10
CA ILE A 10 -9.54 15.41 -0.08
C ILE A 10 -8.67 14.80 -1.19
N ILE A 11 -7.55 15.45 -1.53
CA ILE A 11 -6.60 14.90 -2.51
C ILE A 11 -6.14 13.51 -2.08
N CYS A 12 -5.89 13.30 -0.78
CA CYS A 12 -5.51 11.98 -0.32
C CYS A 12 -6.61 10.94 -0.55
N ALA A 13 -7.87 11.27 -0.23
CA ALA A 13 -8.99 10.37 -0.45
C ALA A 13 -9.18 10.04 -1.94
N GLU A 14 -9.07 11.03 -2.83
CA GLU A 14 -9.16 10.82 -4.28
C GLU A 14 -8.06 9.87 -4.78
N THR A 15 -6.81 10.05 -4.35
CA THR A 15 -5.71 9.15 -4.72
C THR A 15 -5.96 7.71 -4.28
N ILE A 16 -6.53 7.48 -3.09
CA ILE A 16 -6.89 6.15 -2.61
C ILE A 16 -7.96 5.51 -3.51
N VAL A 17 -9.01 6.28 -3.84
CA VAL A 17 -10.09 5.81 -4.73
C VAL A 17 -9.54 5.48 -6.11
N LEU A 18 -8.65 6.30 -6.66
CA LEU A 18 -8.00 6.06 -7.95
C LEU A 18 -7.11 4.81 -7.92
N CYS A 19 -6.35 4.58 -6.84
CA CYS A 19 -5.50 3.38 -6.70
C CYS A 19 -6.35 2.10 -6.64
N LEU A 20 -7.43 2.11 -5.86
CA LEU A 20 -8.34 0.97 -5.73
C LEU A 20 -9.12 0.74 -7.03
N GLY A 21 -9.69 1.80 -7.61
CA GLY A 21 -10.45 1.74 -8.85
C GLY A 21 -9.59 1.29 -10.03
N GLY A 22 -8.38 1.82 -10.17
CA GLY A 22 -7.43 1.40 -11.20
C GLY A 22 -7.03 -0.08 -11.07
N SER A 23 -6.81 -0.56 -9.84
CA SER A 23 -6.48 -1.97 -9.59
C SER A 23 -7.65 -2.91 -9.84
N TYR A 24 -8.88 -2.44 -9.64
CA TYR A 24 -10.09 -3.20 -9.97
C TYR A 24 -10.31 -3.26 -11.49
N LEU A 25 -10.19 -2.12 -12.17
CA LEU A 25 -10.40 -2.01 -13.62
C LEU A 25 -9.35 -2.75 -14.44
N SER A 26 -8.12 -2.89 -13.93
CA SER A 26 -7.07 -3.68 -14.60
C SER A 26 -7.30 -5.20 -14.52
N ASN A 27 -8.45 -5.64 -14.01
CA ASN A 27 -8.84 -7.04 -13.81
C ASN A 27 -7.85 -7.84 -12.96
N ASN A 28 -7.00 -7.15 -12.20
CA ASN A 28 -6.03 -7.75 -11.30
C ASN A 28 -6.64 -7.86 -9.89
N PHE A 29 -7.57 -8.81 -9.75
CA PHE A 29 -8.30 -9.04 -8.50
C PHE A 29 -7.37 -9.25 -7.29
N HIS A 30 -6.22 -9.90 -7.52
CA HIS A 30 -5.21 -10.10 -6.50
C HIS A 30 -4.57 -8.79 -6.02
N SER A 31 -4.35 -7.84 -6.93
CA SER A 31 -3.83 -6.52 -6.58
C SER A 31 -4.87 -5.66 -5.86
N PHE A 32 -6.13 -5.72 -6.29
CA PHE A 32 -7.24 -5.10 -5.58
C PHE A 32 -7.34 -5.61 -4.14
N LEU A 33 -7.35 -6.93 -3.95
CA LEU A 33 -7.38 -7.54 -2.61
C LEU A 33 -6.18 -7.13 -1.76
N ALA A 34 -4.97 -7.14 -2.31
CA ALA A 34 -3.77 -6.72 -1.58
C ALA A 34 -3.88 -5.27 -1.08
N LEU A 35 -4.40 -4.36 -1.90
CA LEU A 35 -4.62 -2.97 -1.51
C LEU A 35 -5.76 -2.83 -0.49
N VAL A 36 -6.85 -3.57 -0.62
CA VAL A 36 -7.94 -3.56 0.37
C VAL A 36 -7.43 -4.03 1.72
N ILE A 37 -6.67 -5.13 1.74
CA ILE A 37 -6.04 -5.66 2.94
C ILE A 37 -5.09 -4.62 3.54
N LEU A 38 -4.27 -3.96 2.71
CA LEU A 38 -3.39 -2.89 3.18
C LEU A 38 -4.19 -1.74 3.82
N ASN A 39 -5.23 -1.24 3.16
CA ASN A 39 -6.06 -0.16 3.70
C ASN A 39 -6.77 -0.57 5.00
N PHE A 40 -7.26 -1.81 5.09
CA PHE A 40 -7.89 -2.34 6.30
C PHE A 40 -6.91 -2.41 7.48
N PHE A 41 -5.71 -2.95 7.26
CA PHE A 41 -4.67 -2.95 8.28
C PHE A 41 -4.26 -1.52 8.68
N PHE A 42 -4.36 -0.55 7.77
CA PHE A 42 -3.98 0.83 8.04
C PHE A 42 -4.94 1.46 9.02
N ILE A 43 -6.22 1.30 8.75
CA ILE A 43 -7.30 1.83 9.56
C ILE A 43 -7.30 1.15 10.94
N THR A 44 -7.00 -0.14 11.02
CA THR A 44 -7.03 -0.88 12.29
C THR A 44 -5.79 -0.65 13.16
N ILE A 45 -4.58 -0.58 12.57
CA ILE A 45 -3.31 -0.53 13.32
C ILE A 45 -2.76 0.89 13.42
N LEU A 46 -2.73 1.64 12.31
CA LEU A 46 -2.04 2.93 12.24
C LEU A 46 -2.94 4.11 12.58
N TYR A 47 -4.25 4.02 12.32
CA TYR A 47 -5.21 5.06 12.70
C TYR A 47 -5.27 5.37 14.20
N PRO A 48 -5.24 4.40 15.14
CA PRO A 48 -5.25 4.69 16.57
C PRO A 48 -3.95 5.33 17.10
N LEU A 49 -2.87 5.38 16.33
CA LEU A 49 -1.61 6.00 16.76
C LEU A 49 -1.72 7.51 16.92
N LYS A 50 -0.93 8.08 17.84
CA LYS A 50 -0.86 9.54 18.04
C LYS A 50 -0.06 10.18 16.90
N GLY A 51 -0.71 10.98 16.05
CA GLY A 51 -0.08 11.65 14.92
C GLY A 51 -1.08 12.51 14.14
N SER A 52 -0.60 13.46 13.33
CA SER A 52 -1.48 14.33 12.54
C SER A 52 -2.25 13.53 11.49
N SER A 53 -3.53 13.85 11.26
CA SER A 53 -4.35 13.15 10.27
C SER A 53 -3.77 13.23 8.85
N ILE A 54 -3.04 14.31 8.55
CA ILE A 54 -2.38 14.52 7.26
C ILE A 54 -1.19 13.57 7.10
N ALA A 55 -0.38 13.39 8.14
CA ALA A 55 0.73 12.43 8.09
C ALA A 55 0.21 11.00 7.90
N LYS A 56 -0.89 10.63 8.57
CA LYS A 56 -1.54 9.33 8.40
C LYS A 56 -2.07 9.14 6.98
N ALA A 57 -2.82 10.11 6.46
CA ALA A 57 -3.35 10.06 5.09
C ALA A 57 -2.22 10.00 4.05
N GLY A 58 -1.15 10.76 4.25
CA GLY A 58 0.05 10.71 3.41
C GLY A 58 0.73 9.35 3.43
N MET A 59 0.92 8.75 4.61
CA MET A 59 1.51 7.42 4.74
C MET A 59 0.64 6.37 4.01
N LEU A 60 -0.68 6.41 4.20
CA LEU A 60 -1.61 5.51 3.51
C LEU A 60 -1.49 5.64 1.98
N ASN A 61 -1.37 6.87 1.48
CA ASN A 61 -1.18 7.13 0.06
C ASN A 61 0.14 6.55 -0.47
N VAL A 62 1.24 6.74 0.25
CA VAL A 62 2.53 6.15 -0.13
C VAL A 62 2.43 4.63 -0.20
N GLY A 63 1.73 4.01 0.76
CA GLY A 63 1.47 2.56 0.76
C GLY A 63 0.64 2.10 -0.43
N ASN A 64 -0.42 2.83 -0.78
CA ASN A 64 -1.25 2.53 -1.95
C ASN A 64 -0.47 2.69 -3.26
N LEU A 65 0.33 3.76 -3.42
CA LEU A 65 1.15 3.99 -4.60
C LEU A 65 2.23 2.91 -4.76
N LEU A 66 2.90 2.53 -3.66
CA LEU A 66 3.86 1.43 -3.66
C LEU A 66 3.18 0.11 -4.01
N GLY A 67 2.01 -0.16 -3.44
CA GLY A 67 1.24 -1.36 -3.72
C GLY A 67 0.85 -1.47 -5.19
N VAL A 68 0.29 -0.42 -5.78
CA VAL A 68 -0.02 -0.37 -7.22
C VAL A 68 1.24 -0.59 -8.07
N SER A 69 2.37 0.02 -7.69
CA SER A 69 3.62 -0.08 -8.44
C SER A 69 4.19 -1.50 -8.43
N ILE A 70 4.27 -2.13 -7.26
CA ILE A 70 4.79 -3.50 -7.11
C ILE A 70 3.87 -4.50 -7.81
N ASN A 71 2.56 -4.34 -7.65
CA ASN A 71 1.58 -5.19 -8.30
C ASN A 71 1.63 -5.08 -9.83
N SER A 72 1.83 -3.88 -10.36
CA SER A 72 1.99 -3.64 -11.80
C SER A 72 3.26 -4.28 -12.33
N LEU A 73 4.39 -4.12 -11.61
CA LEU A 73 5.65 -4.79 -11.94
C LEU A 73 5.46 -6.31 -12.00
N PHE A 74 4.79 -6.90 -11.02
CA PHE A 74 4.51 -8.32 -11.00
C PHE A 74 3.64 -8.75 -12.19
N TYR A 75 2.58 -8.00 -12.49
CA TYR A 75 1.73 -8.27 -13.65
C TYR A 75 2.53 -8.31 -14.96
N PHE A 76 3.39 -7.32 -15.19
CA PHE A 76 4.24 -7.29 -16.38
C PHE A 76 5.23 -8.48 -16.40
N PHE A 77 5.78 -8.83 -15.24
CA PHE A 77 6.71 -9.96 -15.14
C PHE A 77 6.03 -11.29 -15.46
N THR A 78 4.87 -11.56 -14.87
CA THR A 78 4.06 -12.75 -15.16
C THR A 78 3.63 -12.79 -16.62
N THR A 79 3.22 -11.66 -17.19
CA THR A 79 2.81 -11.57 -18.60
C THR A 79 3.98 -11.90 -19.54
N ALA A 80 5.16 -11.33 -19.30
CA ALA A 80 6.35 -11.62 -20.09
C ALA A 80 6.72 -13.12 -20.00
N ILE A 81 6.59 -13.71 -18.82
CA ILE A 81 6.92 -15.12 -18.60
C ILE A 81 5.92 -16.05 -19.27
N ASN A 82 4.61 -15.75 -19.18
CA ASN A 82 3.59 -16.53 -19.88
C ASN A 82 3.80 -16.54 -21.40
N ASN A 83 4.34 -15.45 -21.95
CA ASN A 83 4.55 -15.30 -23.39
C ASN A 83 5.85 -15.98 -23.89
N HIS A 84 6.86 -16.12 -23.03
CA HIS A 84 8.20 -16.59 -23.43
C HIS A 84 8.65 -17.90 -22.78
N PHE A 85 8.01 -18.33 -21.70
CA PHE A 85 8.40 -19.51 -20.92
C PHE A 85 7.25 -20.50 -20.76
N SER A 86 7.60 -21.71 -20.33
CA SER A 86 6.66 -22.80 -20.16
C SER A 86 5.74 -22.61 -18.95
N VAL A 87 4.57 -23.24 -19.01
CA VAL A 87 3.52 -23.22 -17.98
C VAL A 87 4.03 -23.47 -16.54
N PRO A 88 4.97 -24.40 -16.26
CA PRO A 88 5.43 -24.62 -14.89
C PRO A 88 6.06 -23.38 -14.23
N LEU A 89 6.79 -22.57 -15.01
CA LEU A 89 7.46 -21.37 -14.49
C LEU A 89 6.43 -20.28 -14.14
N SER A 90 5.39 -20.13 -14.97
CA SER A 90 4.28 -19.22 -14.69
C SER A 90 3.53 -19.58 -13.41
N THR A 91 3.28 -20.87 -13.19
CA THR A 91 2.60 -21.37 -12.01
C THR A 91 3.41 -21.10 -10.74
N LEU A 92 4.72 -21.36 -10.77
CA LEU A 92 5.62 -21.07 -9.65
C LEU A 92 5.62 -19.59 -9.26
N ILE A 93 5.62 -18.70 -10.25
CA ILE A 93 5.60 -17.25 -10.00
C ILE A 93 4.27 -16.81 -9.41
N ASN A 94 3.15 -17.28 -9.98
CA ASN A 94 1.83 -17.00 -9.43
C ASN A 94 1.66 -17.51 -7.98
N MET A 95 2.25 -18.67 -7.64
CA MET A 95 2.31 -19.15 -6.25
C MET A 95 3.18 -18.28 -5.35
N GLY A 96 4.22 -17.63 -5.89
CA GLY A 96 5.07 -16.69 -5.18
C GLY A 96 4.44 -15.31 -4.94
N TYR A 97 3.39 -14.95 -5.68
CA TYR A 97 2.69 -13.66 -5.54
C TYR A 97 2.29 -13.28 -4.11
N PRO A 98 1.62 -14.16 -3.32
CA PRO A 98 1.28 -13.83 -1.93
C PRO A 98 2.53 -13.57 -1.06
N ILE A 99 3.63 -14.29 -1.29
CA ILE A 99 4.88 -14.10 -0.55
C ILE A 99 5.47 -12.74 -0.88
N LEU A 100 5.58 -12.40 -2.16
CA LEU A 100 6.05 -11.09 -2.63
C LEU A 100 5.17 -9.95 -2.11
N THR A 101 3.86 -10.17 -2.06
CA THR A 101 2.91 -9.21 -1.48
C THR A 101 3.21 -8.97 0.00
N LEU A 102 3.42 -10.03 0.79
CA LEU A 102 3.81 -9.91 2.20
C LEU A 102 5.19 -9.24 2.37
N MET A 103 6.13 -9.52 1.47
CA MET A 103 7.50 -8.97 1.53
C MET A 103 7.56 -7.45 1.47
N TRP A 104 6.63 -6.77 0.81
CA TRP A 104 6.60 -5.30 0.79
C TRP A 104 5.65 -4.72 1.83
N ILE A 105 4.51 -5.39 2.06
CA ILE A 105 3.50 -5.00 3.03
C ILE A 105 4.15 -4.93 4.41
N VAL A 106 4.76 -6.01 4.90
CA VAL A 106 5.30 -6.10 6.27
C VAL A 106 6.35 -5.01 6.59
N PRO A 107 7.39 -4.77 5.77
CA PRO A 107 8.34 -3.70 6.02
C PRO A 107 7.71 -2.31 5.98
N PHE A 108 6.77 -2.09 5.06
CA PHE A 108 6.05 -0.83 4.95
C PHE A 108 5.27 -0.52 6.24
N TRP A 109 4.65 -1.53 6.85
CA TRP A 109 4.01 -1.38 8.18
C TRP A 109 5.01 -1.01 9.26
N SER A 110 6.11 -1.75 9.37
CA SER A 110 7.13 -1.52 10.39
C SER A 110 7.71 -0.10 10.30
N LEU A 111 7.94 0.40 9.09
CA LEU A 111 8.37 1.77 8.84
C LEU A 111 7.28 2.78 9.22
N SER A 112 6.04 2.54 8.81
CA SER A 112 4.90 3.42 9.14
C SER A 112 4.68 3.52 10.64
N LEU A 113 4.77 2.40 11.37
CA LEU A 113 4.70 2.37 12.83
C LEU A 113 5.82 3.19 13.46
N THR A 114 7.04 3.09 12.94
CA THR A 114 8.19 3.83 13.45
C THR A 114 8.05 5.34 13.23
N LEU A 115 7.56 5.75 12.06
CA LEU A 115 7.38 7.17 11.69
C LEU A 115 6.16 7.80 12.36
N LEU A 116 5.09 7.03 12.59
CA LEU A 116 3.86 7.49 13.24
C LEU A 116 3.87 7.28 14.76
N SER A 117 4.87 6.58 15.31
CA SER A 117 5.03 6.47 16.76
C SER A 117 5.44 7.83 17.31
N PRO A 118 4.77 8.33 18.36
CA PRO A 118 5.18 9.57 19.00
C PRO A 118 6.61 9.43 19.50
N THR A 119 7.51 10.27 19.00
CA THR A 119 8.82 10.45 19.62
C THR A 119 8.58 10.86 21.07
N LYS A 120 8.91 9.97 22.00
CA LYS A 120 8.95 10.30 23.42
C LYS A 120 9.95 11.46 23.55
N ASN A 121 9.42 12.68 23.72
CA ASN A 121 10.23 13.83 24.04
C ASN A 121 10.84 13.55 25.41
N ASN A 122 12.05 12.99 25.41
CA ASN A 122 12.85 12.72 26.59
C ASN A 122 13.42 14.06 27.09
N ASN A 123 12.54 15.00 27.43
CA ASN A 123 12.85 16.06 28.38
C ASN A 123 12.74 15.42 29.77
N TRP A 124 13.74 14.60 30.10
CA TRP A 124 14.04 14.29 31.49
C TRP A 124 14.76 15.51 32.05
N TYR A 125 14.09 16.17 32.99
CA TYR A 125 14.68 17.19 33.85
C TYR A 125 15.80 16.59 34.71
#